data_AF-A0A6U4WEQ7-F1
#
_entry.id   AF-A0A6U4WEQ7-F1
#
_cell.length_a   1.000
_cell.length_b   1.000
_cell.length_c   1.000
_cell.angle_alpha   90.00
_cell.angle_beta   90.00
_cell.angle_gamma   90.00
#
_symmetry.space_group_name_H-M   'P 1'
#
loop_
_entity.id
_entity.type
_entity.pdbx_description
1 polymer ?
#
loop_
_entity_poly.entity_id
_entity_poly.type
_entity_poly.pdbx_seq_one_letter_code
_entity_poly.pdbx_strand_id
1 'polypeptide(L)'
;GELGGALDAVVTVGSNRFVQFLFLAAGLRFCAGYGIGVWKAPFFREAFPGFASEFSVANAVIISGGGILSSVLGGIISDKYSPRDRRAALWVPAVGSLLAVPLWYGTVHADNFYVSMGLLFAEYIVAECWFGPVVASLYKAVPQEVQGTAQGLFTVLTAVGNLMPVLIGSLQAQYGLPDVLGYTVGAAYIGSGAFFFVAGQYLPKEQAVSQKGSP
;
A
#
# COMPACT_ATOMS: atom_id res chain seq x y z
N GLY A 1 29.57 -5.38 19.91
CA GLY A 1 29.61 -6.51 18.96
C GLY A 1 28.62 -6.24 17.84
N GLU A 2 28.79 -6.88 16.68
CA GLU A 2 27.94 -6.67 15.49
C GLU A 2 26.44 -6.85 15.78
N LEU A 3 26.08 -7.82 16.63
CA LEU A 3 24.72 -8.03 17.12
C LEU A 3 24.15 -6.85 17.92
N GLY A 4 24.98 -6.16 18.70
CA GLY A 4 24.57 -4.97 19.45
C GLY A 4 24.24 -3.82 18.51
N GLY A 5 25.09 -3.56 17.51
CA GLY A 5 24.84 -2.52 16.51
C GLY A 5 23.60 -2.78 15.67
N ALA A 6 23.30 -4.04 15.34
CA ALA A 6 22.08 -4.41 14.63
C ALA A 6 20.81 -4.15 15.46
N LEU A 7 20.82 -4.50 16.75
CA LEU A 7 19.70 -4.24 17.66
C LEU A 7 19.49 -2.73 17.84
N ASP A 8 20.57 -1.96 18.00
CA ASP A 8 20.49 -0.51 18.13
C ASP A 8 19.90 0.15 16.88
N ALA A 9 20.24 -0.35 15.69
CA ALA A 9 19.64 0.12 14.43
C ALA A 9 18.14 -0.20 14.36
N VAL A 10 17.72 -1.40 14.75
CA VAL A 10 16.29 -1.78 14.81
C VAL A 10 15.53 -0.91 15.81
N VAL A 11 16.10 -0.67 17.00
CA VAL A 11 15.49 0.21 18.02
C VAL A 11 15.42 1.64 17.51
N THR A 12 16.44 2.14 16.81
CA THR A 12 16.46 3.49 16.22
C THR A 12 15.33 3.66 15.21
N VAL A 13 15.15 2.71 14.30
CA VAL A 13 14.06 2.76 13.31
C VAL A 13 12.70 2.59 13.99
N GLY A 14 12.56 1.61 14.89
CA GLY A 14 11.30 1.24 15.53
C GLY A 14 10.81 2.23 16.60
N SER A 15 11.70 3.03 17.19
CA SER A 15 11.34 4.08 18.16
C SER A 15 10.85 5.37 17.49
N ASN A 16 11.08 5.55 16.20
CA ASN A 16 10.60 6.71 15.48
C ASN A 16 9.07 6.62 15.27
N ARG A 17 8.34 7.53 15.92
CA ARG A 17 6.86 7.57 15.89
C ARG A 17 6.29 7.68 14.48
N PHE A 18 6.96 8.43 13.60
CA PHE A 18 6.59 8.51 12.18
C PHE A 18 6.68 7.14 11.52
N VAL A 19 7.80 6.44 11.72
CA VAL A 19 8.06 5.13 11.12
C VAL A 19 7.09 4.09 11.64
N GLN A 20 6.73 4.13 12.94
CA GLN A 20 5.71 3.24 13.50
C GLN A 20 4.38 3.33 12.75
N PHE A 21 3.84 4.54 12.56
CA PHE A 21 2.59 4.73 11.83
C PHE A 21 2.74 4.44 10.33
N LEU A 22 3.89 4.76 9.74
CA LEU A 22 4.19 4.43 8.35
C LEU A 22 4.19 2.91 8.12
N PHE A 23 4.78 2.14 9.04
CA PHE A 23 4.82 0.68 8.97
C PHE A 23 3.46 0.06 9.22
N LEU A 24 2.64 0.60 10.12
CA LEU A 24 1.23 0.18 10.27
C LEU A 24 0.44 0.42 8.97
N ALA A 25 0.60 1.59 8.36
CA ALA A 25 -0.07 1.93 7.10
C ALA A 25 0.37 1.02 5.94
N ALA A 26 1.67 0.80 5.80
CA ALA A 26 2.26 -0.04 4.77
C ALA A 26 1.93 -1.52 4.97
N GLY A 27 1.97 -2.02 6.22
CA GLY A 27 1.58 -3.39 6.55
C GLY A 27 0.14 -3.69 6.14
N LEU A 28 -0.80 -2.80 6.45
CA LEU A 28 -2.18 -2.92 5.99
C LEU A 28 -2.31 -2.80 4.47
N ARG A 29 -1.48 -1.98 3.83
CA ARG A 29 -1.46 -1.88 2.37
C ARG A 29 -0.98 -3.17 1.71
N PHE A 30 0.02 -3.84 2.29
CA PHE A 30 0.45 -5.18 1.89
C PHE A 30 -0.64 -6.22 2.13
N CYS A 31 -1.36 -6.16 3.26
CA CYS A 31 -2.51 -7.03 3.50
C CYS A 31 -3.56 -6.91 2.38
N ALA A 32 -3.99 -5.68 2.06
CA ALA A 32 -4.92 -5.43 0.96
C ALA A 32 -4.40 -6.00 -0.37
N GLY A 33 -3.16 -5.63 -0.75
CA GLY A 33 -2.57 -6.04 -2.02
C GLY A 33 -2.39 -7.56 -2.15
N TYR A 34 -1.96 -8.26 -1.11
CA TYR A 34 -1.79 -9.71 -1.15
C TYR A 34 -3.13 -10.45 -1.06
N GLY A 35 -4.09 -9.93 -0.30
CA GLY A 35 -5.47 -10.42 -0.31
C GLY A 35 -6.05 -10.42 -1.73
N ILE A 36 -5.98 -9.27 -2.42
CA ILE A 36 -6.37 -9.13 -3.83
C ILE A 36 -5.53 -10.07 -4.71
N GLY A 37 -4.21 -10.05 -4.57
CA GLY A 37 -3.28 -10.80 -5.41
C GLY A 37 -3.55 -12.31 -5.42
N VAL A 38 -3.90 -12.89 -4.27
CA VAL A 38 -4.18 -14.32 -4.15
C VAL A 38 -5.62 -14.67 -4.55
N TRP A 39 -6.61 -13.88 -4.11
CA TRP A 39 -8.02 -14.28 -4.19
C TRP A 39 -8.79 -13.69 -5.37
N LYS A 40 -8.25 -12.68 -6.06
CA LYS A 40 -8.90 -12.10 -7.24
C LYS A 40 -9.15 -13.13 -8.34
N ALA A 41 -8.14 -13.94 -8.70
CA ALA A 41 -8.31 -14.92 -9.78
C ALA A 41 -9.33 -16.04 -9.42
N PRO A 42 -9.30 -16.63 -8.21
CA PRO A 42 -10.38 -17.50 -7.74
C PRO A 42 -11.77 -16.84 -7.80
N PHE A 43 -11.90 -15.61 -7.31
CA PHE A 43 -13.16 -14.87 -7.33
C PHE A 43 -13.70 -14.72 -8.77
N PHE A 44 -12.89 -14.23 -9.72
CA PHE A 44 -13.34 -14.05 -11.10
C PHE A 44 -13.69 -15.37 -11.79
N ARG A 45 -13.02 -16.48 -11.42
CA ARG A 45 -13.34 -17.81 -11.94
C ARG A 45 -14.71 -18.30 -11.47
N GLU A 46 -15.08 -18.00 -10.22
CA GLU A 46 -16.36 -18.38 -9.64
C GLU A 46 -17.50 -17.46 -10.11
N ALA A 47 -17.28 -16.14 -10.07
CA ALA A 47 -18.29 -15.15 -10.43
C ALA A 47 -18.54 -15.07 -11.94
N PHE A 48 -17.50 -15.29 -12.77
CA PHE A 48 -17.56 -15.13 -14.23
C PHE A 48 -16.89 -16.31 -14.96
N PRO A 49 -17.39 -17.54 -14.82
CA PRO A 49 -16.72 -18.75 -15.33
C PRO A 49 -16.50 -18.75 -16.85
N GLY A 50 -17.33 -18.01 -17.60
CA GLY A 50 -17.20 -17.86 -19.06
C GLY A 50 -16.14 -16.87 -19.55
N PHE A 51 -15.48 -16.12 -18.65
CA PHE A 51 -14.58 -15.01 -19.00
C PHE A 51 -13.12 -15.24 -18.57
N ALA A 52 -12.69 -16.49 -18.34
CA ALA A 52 -11.37 -16.78 -17.77
C ALA A 52 -10.20 -16.26 -18.65
N SER A 53 -10.33 -16.33 -19.97
CA SER A 53 -9.32 -15.86 -20.92
C SER A 53 -9.25 -14.33 -20.93
N GLU A 54 -10.41 -13.69 -21.05
CA GLU A 54 -10.62 -12.25 -21.05
C GLU A 54 -10.11 -11.65 -19.74
N PHE A 55 -10.44 -12.27 -18.60
CA PHE A 55 -9.94 -11.88 -17.30
C PHE A 55 -8.41 -11.91 -17.27
N SER A 56 -7.78 -12.99 -17.74
CA SER A 56 -6.33 -13.13 -17.69
C SER A 56 -5.61 -12.03 -18.47
N VAL A 57 -6.09 -11.74 -19.69
CA VAL A 57 -5.53 -10.69 -20.55
C VAL A 57 -5.80 -9.31 -19.96
N ALA A 58 -7.04 -9.00 -19.62
CA ALA A 58 -7.41 -7.69 -19.09
C ALA A 58 -6.74 -7.43 -17.73
N ASN A 59 -6.64 -8.43 -16.87
CA ASN A 59 -5.93 -8.32 -15.60
C ASN A 59 -4.43 -8.04 -15.78
N ALA A 60 -3.77 -8.65 -16.75
CA ALA A 60 -2.36 -8.36 -17.06
C ALA A 60 -2.17 -6.89 -17.48
N VAL A 61 -3.09 -6.37 -18.30
CA VAL A 61 -3.10 -4.96 -18.71
C VAL A 61 -3.39 -4.04 -17.53
N ILE A 62 -4.34 -4.38 -16.66
CA ILE A 62 -4.69 -3.58 -15.48
C ILE A 62 -3.52 -3.50 -14.50
N ILE A 63 -2.92 -4.64 -14.16
CA ILE A 63 -1.78 -4.68 -13.23
C ILE A 63 -0.61 -3.87 -13.79
N SER A 64 -0.25 -4.12 -15.05
CA SER A 64 0.92 -3.49 -15.65
C SER A 64 0.67 -2.01 -15.94
N GLY A 65 -0.38 -1.70 -16.71
CA GLY A 65 -0.71 -0.34 -17.12
C GLY A 65 -1.26 0.51 -15.99
N GLY A 66 -2.24 0.00 -15.24
CA GLY A 66 -2.84 0.70 -14.10
C GLY A 66 -1.84 0.93 -12.97
N GLY A 67 -1.03 -0.09 -12.63
CA GLY A 67 0.00 0.03 -11.60
C GLY A 67 1.09 1.06 -11.94
N ILE A 68 1.60 1.04 -13.19
CA ILE A 68 2.58 2.04 -13.65
C ILE A 68 1.95 3.44 -13.62
N LEU A 69 0.76 3.59 -14.19
CA LEU A 69 0.06 4.87 -14.25
C LEU A 69 -0.18 5.45 -12.85
N SER A 70 -0.65 4.62 -11.93
CA SER A 70 -0.88 5.00 -10.53
C SER A 70 0.41 5.43 -9.83
N SER A 71 1.49 4.65 -9.98
CA SER A 71 2.78 4.93 -9.35
C SER A 71 3.36 6.26 -9.84
N VAL A 72 3.31 6.50 -11.15
CA VAL A 72 3.83 7.73 -11.77
C VAL A 72 2.98 8.93 -11.39
N LEU A 73 1.65 8.85 -11.54
CA LEU A 73 0.76 9.95 -11.17
C LEU A 73 0.83 10.26 -9.67
N GLY A 74 0.86 9.23 -8.84
CA GLY A 74 1.02 9.33 -7.39
C GLY A 74 2.30 10.07 -6.99
N GLY A 75 3.42 9.70 -7.61
CA GLY A 75 4.71 10.38 -7.42
C GLY A 75 4.65 11.85 -7.86
N ILE A 76 4.16 12.12 -9.08
CA ILE A 76 4.04 13.49 -9.61
C ILE A 76 3.15 14.37 -8.72
N ILE A 77 2.01 13.85 -8.28
CA ILE A 77 1.09 14.59 -7.39
C ILE A 77 1.79 14.84 -6.05
N SER A 78 2.42 13.83 -5.47
CA SER A 78 3.16 13.96 -4.20
C SER A 78 4.25 15.02 -4.30
N ASP A 79 5.07 14.98 -5.34
CA ASP A 79 6.18 15.91 -5.53
C ASP A 79 5.71 17.33 -5.84
N LYS A 80 4.61 17.48 -6.58
CA LYS A 80 4.03 18.79 -6.91
C LYS A 80 3.50 19.51 -5.67
N TYR A 81 2.93 18.79 -4.71
CA TYR A 81 2.31 19.39 -3.52
C TYR A 81 3.22 19.41 -2.28
N SER A 82 4.24 18.55 -2.22
CA SER A 82 5.19 18.48 -1.10
C SER A 82 5.91 19.79 -0.74
N PRO A 83 6.26 20.69 -1.69
CA PRO A 83 6.85 21.98 -1.37
C PRO A 83 5.91 22.92 -0.60
N ARG A 84 4.59 22.74 -0.73
CA ARG A 84 3.58 23.53 -0.01
C ARG A 84 3.18 22.88 1.30
N ASP A 85 2.95 21.57 1.27
CA ASP A 85 2.68 20.77 2.45
C ASP A 85 3.39 19.42 2.31
N ARG A 86 4.41 19.21 3.14
CA ARG A 86 5.21 17.97 3.15
C ARG A 86 4.38 16.73 3.44
N ARG A 87 3.21 16.89 4.05
CA ARG A 87 2.26 15.82 4.32
C ARG A 87 1.67 15.24 3.04
N ALA A 88 1.72 15.97 1.92
CA ALA A 88 1.26 15.50 0.61
C ALA A 88 1.85 14.13 0.24
N ALA A 89 3.13 13.89 0.55
CA ALA A 89 3.79 12.59 0.30
C ALA A 89 3.09 11.40 0.97
N LEU A 90 2.34 11.62 2.06
CA LEU A 90 1.55 10.59 2.73
C LEU A 90 0.04 10.76 2.58
N TRP A 91 -0.43 11.98 2.32
CA TRP A 91 -1.85 12.21 2.06
C TRP A 91 -2.29 11.68 0.69
N VAL A 92 -1.42 11.71 -0.32
CA VAL A 92 -1.71 11.09 -1.61
C VAL A 92 -2.00 9.59 -1.46
N PRO A 93 -1.13 8.77 -0.85
CA PRO A 93 -1.46 7.37 -0.60
C PRO A 93 -2.60 7.18 0.39
N ALA A 94 -2.81 8.10 1.35
CA ALA A 94 -3.96 8.02 2.25
C ALA A 94 -5.29 8.13 1.48
N VAL A 95 -5.41 9.13 0.62
CA VAL A 95 -6.60 9.34 -0.22
C VAL A 95 -6.75 8.21 -1.23
N GLY A 96 -5.66 7.77 -1.86
CA GLY A 96 -5.65 6.63 -2.78
C GLY A 96 -6.22 5.37 -2.14
N SER A 97 -5.74 5.00 -0.95
CA SER A 97 -6.28 3.87 -0.18
C SER A 97 -7.77 4.03 0.13
N LEU A 98 -8.23 5.21 0.55
CA LEU A 98 -9.65 5.42 0.86
C LEU A 98 -10.56 5.36 -0.38
N LEU A 99 -10.10 5.90 -1.52
CA LEU A 99 -10.83 5.82 -2.79
C LEU A 99 -10.86 4.39 -3.35
N ALA A 100 -9.86 3.57 -3.05
CA ALA A 100 -9.84 2.17 -3.43
C ALA A 100 -10.96 1.35 -2.78
N VAL A 101 -11.48 1.77 -1.61
CA VAL A 101 -12.52 1.05 -0.87
C VAL A 101 -13.81 0.86 -1.69
N PRO A 102 -14.51 1.93 -2.15
CA PRO A 102 -15.73 1.75 -2.94
C PRO A 102 -15.47 1.10 -4.30
N LEU A 103 -14.30 1.33 -4.90
CA LEU A 103 -13.94 0.75 -6.20
C LEU A 103 -13.69 -0.76 -6.10
N TRP A 104 -12.96 -1.19 -5.08
CA TRP A 104 -12.77 -2.61 -4.78
C TRP A 104 -14.09 -3.27 -4.40
N TYR A 105 -14.87 -2.66 -3.51
CA TYR A 105 -16.17 -3.21 -3.11
C TYR A 105 -17.10 -3.39 -4.32
N GLY A 106 -17.16 -2.40 -5.21
CA GLY A 106 -17.90 -2.51 -6.46
C GLY A 106 -17.34 -3.57 -7.41
N THR A 107 -16.01 -3.74 -7.47
CA THR A 107 -15.36 -4.78 -8.28
C THR A 107 -15.88 -6.17 -7.91
N VAL A 108 -15.92 -6.49 -6.62
CA VAL A 108 -16.31 -7.84 -6.17
C VAL A 108 -17.82 -8.06 -6.09
N HIS A 109 -18.65 -7.01 -6.17
CA HIS A 109 -20.12 -7.10 -6.13
C HIS A 109 -20.82 -6.72 -7.45
N ALA A 110 -20.07 -6.48 -8.52
CA ALA A 110 -20.68 -6.20 -9.81
C ALA A 110 -21.23 -7.48 -10.45
N ASP A 111 -22.47 -7.43 -10.96
CA ASP A 111 -23.10 -8.56 -11.68
C ASP A 111 -22.62 -8.68 -13.15
N ASN A 112 -21.86 -7.69 -13.63
CA ASN A 112 -21.37 -7.64 -15.00
C ASN A 112 -19.83 -7.65 -15.02
N PHE A 113 -19.26 -8.59 -15.78
CA PHE A 113 -17.81 -8.76 -15.91
C PHE A 113 -17.08 -7.48 -16.34
N TYR A 114 -17.58 -6.77 -17.35
CA TYR A 114 -16.92 -5.56 -17.86
C TYR A 114 -16.99 -4.40 -16.88
N VAL A 115 -18.09 -4.28 -16.13
CA VAL A 115 -18.20 -3.31 -15.03
C VAL A 115 -17.21 -3.64 -13.92
N SER A 116 -17.13 -4.91 -13.51
CA SER A 116 -16.17 -5.39 -12.52
C SER A 116 -14.72 -5.07 -12.94
N MET A 117 -14.35 -5.34 -14.19
CA MET A 117 -13.02 -5.04 -14.72
C MET A 117 -12.73 -3.54 -14.82
N GLY A 118 -13.73 -2.72 -15.17
CA GLY A 118 -13.60 -1.26 -15.19
C GLY A 118 -13.36 -0.68 -13.80
N LEU A 119 -14.07 -1.19 -12.79
CA LEU A 119 -13.90 -0.81 -11.39
C LEU A 119 -12.54 -1.28 -10.85
N LEU A 120 -12.09 -2.48 -11.20
CA LEU A 120 -10.76 -2.99 -10.86
C LEU A 120 -9.67 -2.09 -11.46
N PHE A 121 -9.82 -1.66 -12.71
CA PHE A 121 -8.87 -0.74 -13.32
C PHE A 121 -8.81 0.61 -12.60
N ALA A 122 -9.97 1.18 -12.28
CA ALA A 122 -10.05 2.42 -11.52
C ALA A 122 -9.44 2.27 -10.11
N GLU A 123 -9.67 1.13 -9.46
CA GLU A 123 -9.08 0.77 -8.17
C GLU A 123 -7.55 0.77 -8.25
N TYR A 124 -6.96 0.09 -9.24
CA TYR A 124 -5.51 0.07 -9.44
C TYR A 124 -4.92 1.48 -9.67
N ILE A 125 -5.61 2.33 -10.44
CA ILE A 125 -5.18 3.72 -10.69
C ILE A 125 -5.03 4.51 -9.39
N VAL A 126 -5.93 4.32 -8.42
CA VAL A 126 -5.88 5.08 -7.15
C VAL A 126 -5.09 4.37 -6.06
N ALA A 127 -5.06 3.03 -6.05
CA ALA A 127 -4.51 2.25 -4.96
C ALA A 127 -2.98 2.14 -5.00
N GLU A 128 -2.36 2.11 -6.19
CA GLU A 128 -0.92 1.82 -6.35
C GLU A 128 -0.01 3.07 -6.26
N CYS A 129 -0.53 4.20 -5.83
CA CYS A 129 0.18 5.49 -5.76
C CYS A 129 1.12 5.64 -4.53
N TRP A 130 1.39 4.56 -3.79
CA TRP A 130 1.90 4.64 -2.43
C TRP A 130 3.37 4.26 -2.27
N PHE A 131 3.87 3.30 -3.03
CA PHE A 131 5.15 2.65 -2.73
C PHE A 131 6.32 3.63 -2.77
N GLY A 132 6.44 4.42 -3.85
CA GLY A 132 7.51 5.40 -4.03
C GLY A 132 7.54 6.48 -2.93
N PRO A 133 6.45 7.24 -2.72
CA PRO A 133 6.39 8.27 -1.68
C PRO A 133 6.66 7.73 -0.27
N VAL A 134 6.19 6.52 0.04
CA VAL A 134 6.37 5.87 1.35
C VAL A 134 7.82 5.49 1.59
N VAL A 135 8.49 4.83 0.64
CA VAL A 135 9.91 4.46 0.77
C VAL A 135 10.79 5.71 0.83
N ALA A 136 10.52 6.72 0.01
CA ALA A 136 11.25 7.99 0.06
C ALA A 136 11.09 8.68 1.43
N SER A 137 9.88 8.66 2.00
CA SER A 137 9.61 9.24 3.32
C SER A 137 10.25 8.45 4.45
N LEU A 138 10.31 7.11 4.33
CA LEU A 138 11.00 6.24 5.29
C LEU A 138 12.50 6.61 5.37
N TYR A 139 13.18 6.71 4.22
CA TYR A 139 14.60 7.04 4.18
C TYR A 139 14.90 8.46 4.65
N LYS A 140 14.01 9.42 4.41
CA LYS A 140 14.13 10.77 4.97
C LYS A 140 13.92 10.83 6.48
N ALA A 141 13.24 9.84 7.06
CA ALA A 141 12.90 9.84 8.48
C ALA A 141 13.96 9.17 9.38
N VAL A 142 14.95 8.50 8.80
CA VAL A 142 15.98 7.76 9.54
C VAL A 142 17.39 8.20 9.09
N PRO A 143 18.40 8.12 9.97
CA PRO A 143 19.79 8.35 9.59
C PRO A 143 20.25 7.43 8.45
N GLN A 144 21.19 7.90 7.62
CA GLN A 144 21.67 7.16 6.45
C GLN A 144 22.26 5.79 6.84
N GLU A 145 22.90 5.72 8.01
CA GLU A 145 23.58 4.54 8.54
C GLU A 145 22.62 3.38 8.84
N VAL A 146 21.33 3.69 9.07
CA VAL A 146 20.29 2.68 9.41
C VAL A 146 19.26 2.50 8.30
N GLN A 147 19.41 3.14 7.13
CA GLN A 147 18.45 3.00 6.02
C GLN A 147 18.36 1.56 5.50
N GLY A 148 19.46 0.80 5.52
CA GLY A 148 19.45 -0.63 5.18
C GLY A 148 18.57 -1.44 6.13
N THR A 149 18.67 -1.19 7.44
CA THR A 149 17.80 -1.80 8.46
C THR A 149 16.35 -1.38 8.27
N ALA A 150 16.09 -0.10 7.98
CA ALA A 150 14.74 0.39 7.73
C ALA A 150 14.09 -0.30 6.51
N GLN A 151 14.83 -0.48 5.41
CA GLN A 151 14.36 -1.22 4.24
C GLN A 151 14.12 -2.70 4.54
N GLY A 152 14.99 -3.33 5.33
CA GLY A 152 14.81 -4.70 5.79
C GLY A 152 13.52 -4.86 6.60
N LEU A 153 13.27 -3.98 7.58
CA LEU A 153 12.05 -3.98 8.37
C LEU A 153 10.80 -3.70 7.52
N PHE A 154 10.87 -2.77 6.56
CA PHE A 154 9.79 -2.52 5.62
C PHE A 154 9.48 -3.77 4.77
N THR A 155 10.50 -4.52 4.37
CA THR A 155 10.34 -5.76 3.61
C THR A 155 9.69 -6.85 4.46
N VAL A 156 9.99 -6.94 5.76
CA VAL A 156 9.33 -7.88 6.69
C VAL A 156 7.81 -7.66 6.76
N LEU A 157 7.31 -6.44 6.50
CA LEU A 157 5.87 -6.17 6.43
C LEU A 157 5.16 -6.99 5.33
N THR A 158 5.87 -7.47 4.32
CA THR A 158 5.32 -8.40 3.32
C THR A 158 4.91 -9.74 3.95
N ALA A 159 5.64 -10.21 4.97
CA ALA A 159 5.26 -11.41 5.72
C ALA A 159 3.96 -11.19 6.49
N VAL A 160 3.76 -9.99 7.06
CA VAL A 160 2.49 -9.59 7.69
C VAL A 160 1.37 -9.54 6.64
N GLY A 161 1.63 -9.01 5.45
CA GLY A 161 0.69 -9.00 4.33
C GLY A 161 0.18 -10.40 3.95
N ASN A 162 1.04 -11.42 4.04
CA ASN A 162 0.66 -12.81 3.73
C ASN A 162 -0.32 -13.43 4.72
N LEU A 163 -0.57 -12.80 5.88
CA LEU A 163 -1.63 -13.22 6.79
C LEU A 163 -3.03 -12.97 6.22
N MET A 164 -3.19 -11.98 5.33
CA MET A 164 -4.49 -11.63 4.77
C MET A 164 -5.06 -12.73 3.86
N PRO A 165 -4.32 -13.31 2.90
CA PRO A 165 -4.80 -14.46 2.14
C PRO A 165 -5.23 -15.64 3.00
N VAL A 166 -4.52 -15.93 4.10
CA VAL A 166 -4.88 -17.01 5.04
C VAL A 166 -6.19 -16.70 5.75
N LEU A 167 -6.36 -15.46 6.21
CA LEU A 167 -7.60 -14.99 6.83
C LEU A 167 -8.79 -15.07 5.87
N ILE A 168 -8.65 -14.61 4.63
CA ILE A 168 -9.70 -14.71 3.62
C ILE A 168 -10.04 -16.19 3.37
N GLY A 169 -9.03 -17.05 3.24
CA GLY A 169 -9.19 -18.48 3.02
C GLY A 169 -9.97 -19.20 4.11
N SER A 170 -9.77 -18.82 5.38
CA SER A 170 -10.51 -19.40 6.51
C SER A 170 -11.95 -18.88 6.61
N LEU A 171 -12.20 -17.62 6.22
CA LEU A 171 -13.52 -17.00 6.29
C LEU A 171 -14.43 -17.40 5.12
N GLN A 172 -13.88 -17.60 3.91
CA GLN A 172 -14.69 -17.91 2.72
C GLN A 172 -15.42 -19.27 2.79
N ALA A 173 -15.08 -20.13 3.75
CA ALA A 173 -15.80 -21.37 3.99
C ALA A 173 -17.17 -21.15 4.68
N GLN A 174 -17.33 -20.02 5.38
CA GLN A 174 -18.53 -19.67 6.15
C GLN A 174 -19.29 -18.50 5.54
N TYR A 175 -18.58 -17.60 4.85
CA TYR A 175 -19.12 -16.39 4.25
C TYR A 175 -18.83 -16.39 2.74
N GLY A 176 -19.68 -15.76 1.93
CA GLY A 176 -19.45 -15.64 0.49
C GLY A 176 -18.13 -14.93 0.18
N LEU A 177 -17.34 -15.47 -0.76
CA LEU A 177 -16.06 -14.90 -1.15
C LEU A 177 -16.12 -13.40 -1.54
N PRO A 178 -17.16 -12.91 -2.25
CA PRO A 178 -17.31 -11.48 -2.54
C PRO A 178 -17.35 -10.60 -1.29
N ASP A 179 -18.15 -10.98 -0.30
CA ASP A 179 -18.30 -10.24 0.97
C ASP A 179 -17.00 -10.28 1.78
N VAL A 180 -16.38 -11.46 1.89
CA VAL A 180 -15.11 -11.61 2.60
C VAL A 180 -14.06 -10.72 1.97
N LEU A 181 -13.93 -10.74 0.64
CA LEU A 181 -12.98 -9.88 -0.07
C LEU A 181 -13.30 -8.40 0.08
N GLY A 182 -14.56 -8.02 -0.07
CA GLY A 182 -15.01 -6.63 0.07
C GLY A 182 -14.68 -6.07 1.44
N TYR A 183 -15.03 -6.79 2.51
CA TYR A 183 -14.85 -6.31 3.88
C TYR A 183 -13.40 -6.37 4.37
N THR A 184 -12.68 -7.47 4.11
CA THR A 184 -11.29 -7.61 4.61
C THR A 184 -10.32 -6.65 3.92
N VAL A 185 -10.39 -6.56 2.59
CA VAL A 185 -9.57 -5.63 1.80
C VAL A 185 -10.01 -4.19 2.05
N GLY A 186 -11.33 -3.94 2.13
CA GLY A 186 -11.87 -2.62 2.46
C GLY A 186 -11.39 -2.12 3.83
N ALA A 187 -11.44 -2.96 4.86
CA ALA A 187 -10.93 -2.63 6.19
C ALA A 187 -9.43 -2.35 6.19
N ALA A 188 -8.65 -3.15 5.44
CA ALA A 188 -7.21 -2.92 5.27
C ALA A 188 -6.92 -1.59 4.57
N TYR A 189 -7.68 -1.23 3.54
CA TYR A 189 -7.57 0.07 2.87
C TYR A 189 -7.96 1.25 3.76
N ILE A 190 -9.05 1.14 4.52
CA ILE A 190 -9.47 2.18 5.48
C ILE A 190 -8.38 2.39 6.54
N GLY A 191 -7.90 1.30 7.15
CA GLY A 191 -6.85 1.38 8.16
C GLY A 191 -5.54 1.92 7.60
N SER A 192 -5.15 1.49 6.38
CA SER A 192 -3.97 2.02 5.69
C SER A 192 -4.09 3.52 5.44
N GLY A 193 -5.23 3.98 4.92
CA GLY A 193 -5.50 5.39 4.69
C GLY A 193 -5.45 6.23 5.96
N ALA A 194 -6.08 5.74 7.03
CA ALA A 194 -6.05 6.39 8.34
C ALA A 194 -4.62 6.51 8.89
N PHE A 195 -3.83 5.44 8.85
CA PHE A 195 -2.47 5.48 9.36
C PHE A 195 -1.51 6.29 8.49
N PHE A 196 -1.68 6.34 7.16
CA PHE A 196 -0.92 7.27 6.32
C PHE A 196 -1.24 8.73 6.66
N PHE A 197 -2.52 9.04 6.87
CA PHE A 197 -2.93 10.39 7.28
C PHE A 197 -2.31 10.79 8.63
N VAL A 198 -2.34 9.87 9.61
CA VAL A 198 -1.72 10.06 10.93
C VAL A 198 -0.20 10.16 10.83
N ALA A 199 0.46 9.30 10.06
CA ALA A 199 1.91 9.36 9.83
C ALA A 199 2.33 10.72 9.25
N GLY A 200 1.54 11.32 8.36
CA GLY A 200 1.74 12.68 7.87
C GLY A 200 1.86 13.72 8.99
N GLN A 201 1.14 13.55 10.10
CA GLN A 201 1.20 14.48 11.24
C GLN A 201 2.52 14.39 12.03
N TYR A 202 3.26 13.28 11.91
CA TYR A 202 4.51 13.04 12.61
C TYR A 202 5.75 13.21 11.73
N LEU A 203 5.62 13.76 10.52
CA LEU A 203 6.73 14.01 9.61
C LEU A 203 7.89 14.75 10.32
N PRO A 204 9.13 14.21 10.30
CA PRO A 204 10.27 14.88 10.90
C PRO A 204 10.52 16.25 10.26
N LYS A 205 10.85 17.26 11.08
CA LYS A 205 11.28 18.56 10.56
C LYS A 205 12.52 18.38 9.67
N GLU A 206 12.63 19.17 8.61
CA GLU A 206 13.84 19.11 7.78
C GLU A 206 15.02 19.48 8.66
N GLN A 207 16.01 18.59 8.73
CA GLN A 207 17.31 19.00 9.20
C GLN A 207 17.86 19.92 8.11
N ALA A 208 18.04 21.20 8.45
CA ALA A 208 18.76 22.11 7.56
C ALA A 208 20.06 21.42 7.22
N VAL A 209 20.29 21.14 5.93
CA VAL A 209 21.60 20.70 5.45
C VAL A 209 22.56 21.76 5.92
N SER A 210 23.33 21.47 6.96
CA SER A 210 24.44 22.32 7.35
C SER A 210 25.38 22.24 6.16
N GLN A 211 25.27 23.22 5.25
CA GLN A 211 26.35 23.61 4.36
C GLN A 211 27.51 24.03 5.25
N LYS A 212 28.20 23.06 5.87
CA LYS A 212 29.59 23.24 6.23
C LYS A 212 30.30 23.25 4.89
N GLY A 213 30.43 24.47 4.37
CA GLY A 213 31.40 24.76 3.33
C GLY A 213 32.73 24.15 3.77
N SER A 214 33.34 23.42 2.85
CA SER A 214 34.77 23.18 2.91
C SER A 214 35.40 24.08 1.83
N PRO A 215 36.52 24.74 2.17
CA PRO A 215 37.15 25.81 1.40
C PRO A 215 37.68 25.39 0.04
#